data_AF-Q0W8B5-F1
#
_entry.id   AF-Q0W8B5-F1
#
_cell.length_a   1.000
_cell.length_b   1.000
_cell.length_c   1.000
_cell.angle_alpha   90.00
_cell.angle_beta   90.00
_cell.angle_gamma   90.00
#
_symmetry.space_group_name_H-M   'P 1'
#
loop_
_entity.id
_entity.type
_entity.pdbx_description
1 polymer ?
#
loop_
_entity_poly.entity_id
_entity_poly.type
_entity_poly.pdbx_seq_one_letter_code
_entity_poly.pdbx_strand_id
1 'polypeptide(L)'
;MKLSDEELVRLVLDDEDFKNAASINEVKGVVRRVLRKRLIDMHINDSSEVSVRQCMVNRHLEWITLKILLDVDGILVIPDHLDDLEYFKMAREQKYQNNSG
;
A
#
# COMPACT_ATOMS: atom_id res chain seq x y z
N MET A 1 12.88 -4.68 10.78
CA MET A 1 13.15 -4.49 9.34
C MET A 1 11.87 -3.93 8.72
N LYS A 2 11.88 -2.69 8.21
CA LYS A 2 10.70 -2.12 7.52
C LYS A 2 10.65 -2.78 6.14
N LEU A 3 9.58 -3.52 5.85
CA LEU A 3 9.37 -4.09 4.51
C LEU A 3 9.26 -2.95 3.49
N SER A 4 9.92 -3.10 2.35
CA SER A 4 9.80 -2.17 1.23
C SER A 4 8.45 -2.38 0.52
N ASP A 5 8.03 -1.39 -0.27
CA ASP A 5 6.83 -1.53 -1.09
C ASP A 5 6.92 -2.71 -2.06
N GLU A 6 8.11 -2.98 -2.61
CA GLU A 6 8.34 -4.09 -3.55
C GLU A 6 8.15 -5.44 -2.85
N GLU A 7 8.58 -5.57 -1.60
CA GLU A 7 8.34 -6.77 -0.80
C GLU A 7 6.85 -6.94 -0.49
N LEU A 8 6.14 -5.85 -0.18
CA LEU A 8 4.70 -5.88 0.04
C LEU A 8 3.93 -6.27 -1.24
N VAL A 9 4.36 -5.78 -2.40
CA VAL A 9 3.81 -6.19 -3.70
C VAL A 9 4.02 -7.68 -3.93
N ARG A 10 5.26 -8.19 -3.79
CA ARG A 10 5.57 -9.62 -3.97
C ARG A 10 4.73 -10.52 -3.07
N LEU A 11 4.55 -10.15 -1.80
CA LEU A 11 3.71 -10.91 -0.88
C LEU A 11 2.25 -11.05 -1.36
N VAL A 12 1.72 -10.04 -2.05
CA VAL A 12 0.38 -10.12 -2.62
C VAL A 12 0.38 -10.95 -3.90
N LEU A 13 1.37 -10.77 -4.78
CA LEU A 13 1.46 -11.53 -6.04
C LEU A 13 1.64 -13.04 -5.81
N ASP A 14 2.31 -13.43 -4.73
CA ASP A 14 2.52 -14.83 -4.36
C ASP A 14 1.26 -15.50 -3.79
N ASP A 15 0.26 -14.72 -3.35
CA ASP A 15 -0.98 -15.20 -2.75
C ASP A 15 -1.89 -15.88 -3.79
N GLU A 16 -2.43 -17.05 -3.46
CA GLU A 16 -3.29 -17.81 -4.38
C GLU A 16 -4.62 -17.10 -4.64
N ASP A 17 -5.19 -16.38 -3.67
CA ASP A 17 -6.43 -15.64 -3.90
C ASP A 17 -6.20 -14.47 -4.85
N PHE A 18 -4.99 -13.89 -4.85
CA PHE A 18 -4.63 -12.85 -5.81
C PHE A 18 -4.59 -13.40 -7.24
N LYS A 19 -3.95 -14.56 -7.45
CA LYS A 19 -3.86 -15.22 -8.76
C LYS A 19 -5.23 -15.60 -9.35
N ASN A 20 -6.22 -15.78 -8.48
CA ASN A 20 -7.60 -16.10 -8.84
C ASN A 20 -8.53 -14.87 -8.87
N ALA A 21 -8.04 -13.67 -8.55
CA ALA A 21 -8.85 -12.46 -8.57
C ALA A 21 -9.17 -12.07 -10.02
N ALA A 22 -10.46 -11.87 -10.32
CA ALA A 22 -10.96 -11.51 -11.65
C ALA A 22 -11.48 -10.08 -11.74
N SER A 23 -11.39 -9.31 -10.64
CA SER A 23 -11.87 -7.93 -10.57
C SER A 23 -11.02 -7.07 -9.63
N ILE A 24 -11.05 -5.75 -9.87
CA ILE A 24 -10.39 -4.76 -9.01
C ILE A 24 -10.86 -4.85 -7.55
N ASN A 25 -12.14 -5.17 -7.33
CA ASN A 25 -12.69 -5.31 -5.98
C ASN A 25 -12.11 -6.54 -5.26
N GLU A 26 -11.91 -7.65 -5.97
CA GLU A 26 -11.24 -8.84 -5.42
C GLU A 26 -9.78 -8.55 -5.13
N VAL A 27 -9.05 -7.88 -6.04
CA VAL A 27 -7.67 -7.44 -5.80
C VAL A 27 -7.58 -6.57 -4.54
N LYS A 28 -8.43 -5.55 -4.39
CA LYS A 28 -8.50 -4.70 -3.18
C LYS A 28 -8.79 -5.53 -1.93
N GLY A 29 -9.63 -6.56 -2.04
CA GLY A 29 -9.93 -7.49 -0.97
C GLY A 29 -8.71 -8.29 -0.54
N VAL A 30 -7.99 -8.88 -1.49
CA VAL A 30 -6.78 -9.67 -1.24
C VAL A 30 -5.68 -8.80 -0.65
N VAL A 31 -5.36 -7.64 -1.26
CA VAL A 31 -4.35 -6.69 -0.74
C VAL A 31 -4.62 -6.34 0.72
N ARG A 32 -5.88 -6.00 1.05
CA ARG A 32 -6.28 -5.69 2.43
C ARG A 32 -6.10 -6.88 3.36
N ARG A 33 -6.51 -8.09 2.95
CA ARG A 33 -6.38 -9.30 3.75
C ARG A 33 -4.91 -9.65 4.03
N VAL A 34 -4.06 -9.60 3.00
CA VAL A 34 -2.64 -9.99 3.09
C VAL A 34 -1.82 -8.97 3.88
N LEU A 35 -2.06 -7.66 3.70
CA LEU A 35 -1.15 -6.62 4.20
C LEU A 35 -1.63 -5.88 5.44
N ARG A 36 -2.93 -5.84 5.77
CA ARG A 36 -3.46 -4.92 6.80
C ARG A 36 -2.73 -5.04 8.13
N LYS A 37 -2.52 -6.25 8.65
CA LYS A 37 -1.81 -6.44 9.93
C LYS A 37 -0.37 -5.92 9.86
N ARG A 38 0.35 -6.26 8.80
CA ARG A 38 1.74 -5.83 8.58
C ARG A 38 1.86 -4.30 8.50
N LEU A 39 0.91 -3.66 7.83
CA LEU A 39 0.89 -2.21 7.69
C LEU A 39 0.53 -1.50 8.99
N ILE A 40 -0.38 -2.08 9.80
CA ILE A 40 -0.63 -1.61 11.17
C ILE A 40 0.67 -1.66 11.98
N ASP A 41 1.37 -2.79 11.96
CA ASP A 41 2.64 -2.96 12.69
C ASP A 41 3.72 -1.99 12.18
N MET A 42 3.77 -1.73 10.87
CA MET A 42 4.72 -0.78 10.26
C MET A 42 4.48 0.67 10.70
N HIS A 43 3.22 1.08 10.80
CA HIS A 43 2.82 2.46 11.10
C HIS A 43 2.50 2.70 12.58
N ILE A 44 2.63 1.69 13.45
CA ILE A 44 2.23 1.77 14.86
C ILE A 44 2.92 2.92 15.62
N ASN A 45 4.15 3.27 15.22
CA ASN A 45 4.95 4.31 15.86
C ASN A 45 5.01 5.63 15.06
N ASP A 46 4.31 5.73 13.93
CA ASP A 46 4.36 6.94 13.09
C ASP A 46 3.53 8.12 13.65
N SER A 47 2.56 7.83 14.53
CA SER A 47 1.75 8.83 15.25
C SER A 47 1.16 8.23 16.52
N SER A 48 0.97 9.04 17.56
CA SER A 48 0.20 8.66 18.75
C SER A 48 -1.31 8.63 18.49
N GLU A 49 -1.79 9.35 17.47
CA GLU A 49 -3.20 9.40 17.12
C GLU A 49 -3.63 8.19 16.30
N VAL A 50 -4.61 7.45 16.81
CA VAL A 50 -5.14 6.23 16.16
C VAL A 50 -5.74 6.53 14.78
N SER A 51 -6.47 7.65 14.66
CA SER A 51 -7.08 8.10 13.40
C SER A 51 -6.04 8.36 12.32
N VAL A 52 -4.95 9.04 12.66
CA VAL A 52 -3.84 9.33 11.75
C VAL A 52 -3.17 8.03 11.30
N ARG A 53 -2.85 7.12 12.23
CA ARG A 53 -2.28 5.81 11.87
C ARG A 53 -3.20 5.00 10.97
N GLN A 54 -4.51 4.97 11.26
CA GLN A 54 -5.48 4.27 10.43
C GLN A 54 -5.56 4.86 9.02
N CYS A 55 -5.46 6.18 8.89
CA CYS A 55 -5.39 6.87 7.60
C CYS A 55 -4.12 6.47 6.84
N MET A 56 -2.95 6.44 7.50
CA MET A 56 -1.69 5.99 6.89
C MET A 56 -1.77 4.55 6.39
N VAL A 57 -2.31 3.63 7.21
CA VAL A 57 -2.51 2.23 6.81
C VAL A 57 -3.42 2.13 5.59
N ASN A 58 -4.52 2.88 5.55
CA ASN A 58 -5.45 2.85 4.41
C ASN A 58 -4.82 3.39 3.13
N ARG A 59 -4.12 4.54 3.19
CA ARG A 59 -3.40 5.11 2.04
C ARG A 59 -2.32 4.17 1.54
N HIS A 60 -1.62 3.48 2.44
CA HIS A 60 -0.59 2.52 2.04
C HIS A 60 -1.21 1.27 1.38
N LEU A 61 -2.35 0.77 1.86
CA LEU A 61 -3.09 -0.30 1.17
C LEU A 61 -3.51 0.12 -0.25
N GLU A 62 -4.04 1.32 -0.41
CA GLU A 62 -4.43 1.89 -1.72
C GLU A 62 -3.22 2.03 -2.65
N TRP A 63 -2.10 2.53 -2.12
CA TRP A 63 -0.85 2.66 -2.85
C TRP A 63 -0.31 1.33 -3.39
N ILE A 64 -0.25 0.28 -2.55
CA ILE A 64 0.21 -1.04 -3.01
C ILE A 64 -0.77 -1.63 -4.03
N THR A 65 -2.08 -1.45 -3.82
CA THR A 65 -3.08 -1.88 -4.80
C THR A 65 -2.84 -1.24 -6.16
N LEU A 66 -2.52 0.05 -6.20
CA LEU A 66 -2.26 0.75 -7.45
C LEU A 66 -0.98 0.32 -8.13
N LYS A 67 0.10 0.14 -7.36
CA LYS A 67 1.34 -0.44 -7.90
C LYS A 67 1.08 -1.77 -8.59
N ILE A 68 0.33 -2.66 -7.94
CA ILE A 68 -0.03 -3.96 -8.50
C ILE A 68 -0.86 -3.81 -9.79
N LEU A 69 -1.90 -2.98 -9.79
CA LEU A 69 -2.77 -2.80 -10.96
C LEU A 69 -2.02 -2.18 -12.16
N LEU A 70 -1.11 -1.23 -11.88
CA LEU A 70 -0.25 -0.61 -12.90
C LEU A 70 0.73 -1.63 -13.50
N ASP A 71 1.38 -2.43 -12.66
CA ASP A 71 2.44 -3.35 -13.07
C ASP A 71 1.91 -4.65 -13.70
N VAL A 72 0.73 -5.14 -13.29
CA VAL A 72 0.20 -6.45 -13.72
C VAL A 72 -0.71 -6.36 -14.95
N ASP A 73 -1.62 -5.39 -15.00
CA ASP A 73 -2.67 -5.36 -16.03
C ASP A 73 -2.48 -4.24 -17.07
N GLY A 74 -1.56 -3.28 -16.83
CA GLY A 74 -1.46 -2.06 -17.64
C GLY A 74 -2.75 -1.21 -17.64
N ILE A 75 -3.72 -1.54 -16.79
CA ILE A 75 -4.98 -0.83 -16.65
C ILE A 75 -4.73 0.38 -15.76
N LEU A 76 -4.67 1.56 -16.38
CA LEU A 76 -4.61 2.83 -15.69
C LEU A 76 -6.01 3.20 -15.16
N VAL A 77 -6.44 2.59 -14.04
CA VAL A 77 -7.54 3.18 -13.27
C VAL A 77 -6.96 4.26 -12.38
N ILE A 78 -7.20 5.52 -12.75
CA ILE A 78 -6.88 6.68 -11.92
C ILE A 78 -7.82 6.65 -10.71
N PRO A 79 -7.31 6.49 -9.47
CA PRO A 79 -8.12 6.67 -8.28
C PRO A 79 -8.69 8.08 -8.24
N ASP A 80 -9.90 8.23 -7.70
CA ASP A 80 -10.50 9.54 -7.44
C ASP A 80 -9.64 10.46 -6.53
N HIS A 81 -8.62 9.89 -5.88
CA HIS A 81 -7.70 10.56 -4.96
C HIS A 81 -6.22 10.32 -5.33
N LEU A 82 -5.91 10.22 -6.63
CA LEU A 82 -4.53 10.04 -7.11
C LEU A 82 -3.57 11.09 -6.57
N ASP A 83 -3.98 12.36 -6.52
CA ASP A 83 -3.17 13.47 -6.01
C ASP A 83 -2.78 13.28 -4.53
N ASP A 84 -3.72 12.78 -3.70
CA ASP A 84 -3.46 12.48 -2.29
C ASP A 84 -2.47 11.30 -2.11
N LEU A 85 -2.47 10.37 -3.05
CA LEU A 85 -1.55 9.23 -3.10
C LEU A 85 -0.16 9.63 -3.58
N GLU A 86 -0.06 10.50 -4.59
CA GLU A 86 1.22 11.10 -4.99
C GLU A 86 1.82 11.92 -3.86
N TYR A 87 1.01 12.73 -3.18
CA TYR A 87 1.44 13.46 -1.99
C TYR A 87 1.93 12.51 -0.89
N PHE A 88 1.19 11.42 -0.64
CA PHE A 88 1.59 10.39 0.32
C PHE A 88 2.94 9.75 -0.06
N LYS A 89 3.16 9.45 -1.34
CA LYS A 89 4.44 8.93 -1.86
C LYS A 89 5.57 9.92 -1.59
N MET A 90 5.42 11.18 -2.00
CA MET A 90 6.44 12.22 -1.80
C MET A 90 6.81 12.39 -0.32
N ALA A 91 5.80 12.48 0.56
CA ALA A 91 6.02 12.60 2.00
C ALA A 91 6.77 11.40 2.58
N ARG A 92 6.52 10.20 2.04
CA ARG A 92 7.16 8.98 2.49
C ARG A 92 8.61 8.87 2.02
N GLU A 93 8.90 9.19 0.76
CA GLU A 93 10.27 9.22 0.21
C GLU A 93 11.15 10.23 0.96
N GLN A 94 10.62 11.41 1.29
CA GLN A 94 11.31 12.39 2.14
C GLN A 94 11.60 11.85 3.55
N LYS A 95 10.66 11.10 4.15
CA LYS A 95 10.87 10.44 5.46
C LYS A 95 11.98 9.38 5.42
N TYR A 96 12.21 8.72 4.29
CA TYR A 96 13.32 7.77 4.14
C TYR A 96 14.67 8.49 3.94
N GLN A 97 14.69 9.61 3.20
CA GLN A 97 15.89 10.42 3.03
C GLN A 97 16.36 11.06 4.36
N ASN A 98 15.44 11.52 5.20
CA ASN A 98 15.76 12.15 6.48
C ASN A 98 16.14 11.17 7.62
N ASN A 99 15.92 9.87 7.46
CA ASN A 99 16.35 8.84 8.42
C ASN A 99 17.63 8.09 7.99
N SER A 100 18.25 8.51 6.88
CA SER A 100 19.49 7.94 6.34
C SER A 100 20.71 8.85 6.54
N GLY A 101 20.57 9.92 7.33
CA GLY A 101 21.62 10.90 7.67
C GLY A 101 21.94 10.89 9.15
#